data_AF-B4I7X8-F1
#
_entry.id   AF-B4I7X8-F1
#
_cell.length_a   1.000
_cell.length_b   1.000
_cell.length_c   1.000
_cell.angle_alpha   90.00
_cell.angle_beta   90.00
_cell.angle_gamma   90.00
#
_symmetry.space_group_name_H-M   'P 1'
#
loop_
_entity.id
_entity.type
_entity.pdbx_description
1 polymer ?
#
loop_
_entity_poly.entity_id
_entity_poly.type
_entity_poly.pdbx_seq_one_letter_code
_entity_poly.pdbx_strand_id
1 'polypeptide(L)'
;MVISMDRNKLVWNTSFPSLTVCPHKRIDELKVEEYILAHPKQFLSEEDQEDFRDFIVKLARLTYDNLETLPLNKSYGIPSTKYLDLLYELKWAFEPEISSGAAVKMFIYETQTEFGICHSVNSMVARYNSFEYWRSGDWSLMDHGDRVTVHPLDGEIYAQIINLSTAYDVYFHGAGDVPSISKQRYTFPESDYTTVELFALEIFTNEEARATKQRRCRFNYEAEEMMTVPIYSFGLCLSECRMFFALRVCGCVPHFYRNRLRNGRRLPVCGLEGIGCLVKIKRWSKVKVEIDNLLRN
;
A
#
# COMPACT_ATOMS: atom_id res chain seq x y z
N MET A 1 -25.08 -6.73 -19.61
CA MET A 1 -25.08 -5.98 -18.34
C MET A 1 -25.88 -4.73 -18.59
N VAL A 2 -26.94 -4.50 -17.82
CA VAL A 2 -27.71 -3.26 -17.89
C VAL A 2 -27.20 -2.38 -16.75
N ILE A 3 -26.69 -1.20 -17.08
CA ILE A 3 -26.30 -0.18 -16.10
C ILE A 3 -27.45 0.81 -16.04
N SER A 4 -28.15 0.85 -14.91
CA SER A 4 -29.15 1.87 -14.61
C SER A 4 -28.52 2.95 -13.75
N MET A 5 -28.76 4.21 -14.08
CA MET A 5 -28.36 5.33 -13.24
C MET A 5 -29.50 5.67 -12.29
N ASP A 6 -29.28 5.46 -10.99
CA ASP A 6 -30.21 5.95 -9.98
C ASP A 6 -30.05 7.47 -9.84
N ARG A 7 -31.18 8.20 -9.82
CA ARG A 7 -31.23 9.65 -9.68
C ARG A 7 -31.98 10.08 -8.42
N ASN A 8 -32.46 9.14 -7.61
CA ASN A 8 -33.25 9.47 -6.43
C ASN A 8 -32.36 9.91 -5.26
N LYS A 9 -31.99 11.19 -5.26
CA LYS A 9 -31.16 11.82 -4.22
C LYS A 9 -31.76 11.82 -2.80
N LEU A 10 -33.02 11.44 -2.62
CA LEU A 10 -33.72 11.46 -1.33
C LEU A 10 -33.49 10.21 -0.48
N VAL A 11 -32.98 9.14 -1.10
CA VAL A 11 -32.74 7.84 -0.44
C VAL A 11 -31.32 7.32 -0.70
N TRP A 12 -30.51 8.11 -1.41
CA TRP A 12 -29.19 7.69 -1.85
C TRP A 12 -28.14 8.07 -0.82
N ASN A 13 -27.42 7.08 -0.31
CA ASN A 13 -26.24 7.27 0.52
C ASN A 13 -24.99 6.90 -0.29
N THR A 14 -24.04 7.83 -0.41
CA THR A 14 -22.74 7.58 -1.04
C THR A 14 -21.70 7.30 0.03
N SER A 15 -20.82 6.33 -0.18
CA SER A 15 -19.68 6.12 0.71
C SER A 15 -18.76 7.35 0.74
N PHE A 16 -18.42 7.83 1.93
CA PHE A 16 -17.36 8.83 2.10
C PHE A 16 -16.06 8.27 1.50
N PRO A 17 -15.28 9.06 0.76
CA PRO A 17 -14.09 8.55 0.09
C PRO A 17 -13.08 8.00 1.10
N SER A 18 -12.32 7.00 0.67
CA SER A 18 -11.15 6.53 1.40
C SER A 18 -9.91 7.20 0.82
N LEU A 19 -8.93 7.40 1.67
CA LEU A 19 -7.63 7.90 1.24
C LEU A 19 -6.53 7.16 1.99
N THR A 20 -5.36 7.12 1.37
CA THR A 20 -4.15 6.63 2.03
C THR A 20 -3.07 7.70 2.02
N VAL A 21 -2.54 7.99 3.20
CA VAL A 21 -1.45 8.95 3.44
C VAL A 21 -0.14 8.18 3.65
N CYS A 22 0.87 8.52 2.86
CA CYS A 22 2.21 7.95 2.94
C CYS A 22 3.21 9.05 3.31
N PRO A 23 3.80 9.05 4.52
CA PRO A 23 4.77 10.08 4.92
C PRO A 23 6.06 9.96 4.10
N HIS A 24 6.74 11.07 3.81
CA HIS A 24 8.03 11.02 3.12
C HIS A 24 9.15 10.58 4.05
N LYS A 25 9.10 10.97 5.33
CA LYS A 25 9.97 10.45 6.37
C LYS A 25 9.51 9.04 6.76
N ARG A 26 10.36 8.04 6.51
CA ARG A 26 10.04 6.63 6.76
C ARG A 26 10.76 6.04 7.98
N ILE A 27 11.97 6.52 8.23
CA ILE A 27 12.91 5.94 9.18
C ILE A 27 13.22 6.96 10.27
N ASP A 28 13.36 6.46 11.49
CA ASP A 28 13.81 7.20 12.64
C ASP A 28 15.32 7.10 12.76
N GLU A 29 16.01 8.22 12.53
CA GLU A 29 17.48 8.28 12.53
C GLU A 29 18.07 7.83 13.87
N LEU A 30 17.44 8.16 15.00
CA LEU A 30 17.92 7.77 16.32
C LEU A 30 17.89 6.25 16.50
N LYS A 31 16.84 5.59 16.00
CA LYS A 31 16.76 4.12 16.04
C LYS A 31 17.81 3.47 15.15
N VAL A 32 18.16 4.11 14.02
CA VAL A 32 19.24 3.61 13.15
C VAL A 32 20.59 3.73 13.85
N GLU A 33 20.86 4.85 14.54
CA GLU A 33 22.06 5.00 15.37
C GLU A 33 22.16 3.89 16.43
N GLU A 34 21.09 3.68 17.19
CA GLU A 34 21.03 2.63 18.20
C GLU A 34 21.26 1.23 17.62
N TYR A 35 20.66 0.95 16.44
CA TYR A 35 20.85 -0.32 15.75
C TYR A 35 22.31 -0.54 15.34
N ILE A 36 22.98 0.48 14.80
CA ILE A 36 24.40 0.41 14.40
C ILE A 36 25.29 0.13 15.62
N LEU A 37 25.08 0.89 16.71
CA LEU A 37 25.84 0.73 17.95
C LEU A 37 25.66 -0.65 18.58
N ALA A 38 24.47 -1.26 18.43
CA ALA A 38 24.20 -2.62 18.90
C ALA A 38 24.87 -3.72 18.06
N HIS A 39 25.34 -3.42 16.84
CA HIS A 39 25.91 -4.38 15.90
C HIS A 39 27.34 -4.02 15.45
N PRO A 40 28.31 -3.83 16.38
CA PRO A 40 29.65 -3.35 16.06
C PRO A 40 30.47 -4.30 15.16
N LYS A 41 30.08 -5.58 15.07
CA LYS A 41 30.73 -6.56 14.19
C LYS A 41 30.29 -6.43 12.71
N GLN A 42 29.15 -5.80 12.45
CA GLN A 42 28.60 -5.61 11.10
C GLN A 42 29.07 -4.29 10.48
N PHE A 43 29.31 -3.26 11.32
CA PHE A 43 29.68 -1.91 10.93
C PHE A 43 31.09 -1.60 11.43
N LEU A 44 32.10 -1.92 10.62
CA LEU A 44 33.51 -1.86 11.04
C LEU A 44 34.15 -0.48 10.81
N SER A 45 33.67 0.25 9.80
CA SER A 45 34.14 1.59 9.43
C SER A 45 33.03 2.62 9.54
N GLU A 46 33.37 3.91 9.59
CA GLU A 46 32.38 5.00 9.50
C GLU A 46 31.66 4.97 8.13
N GLU A 47 32.38 4.63 7.05
CA GLU A 47 31.80 4.42 5.72
C GLU A 47 30.70 3.35 5.71
N ASP A 48 30.90 2.23 6.41
CA ASP A 48 29.88 1.18 6.54
C ASP A 48 28.61 1.68 7.26
N GLN A 49 28.76 2.61 8.19
CA GLN A 49 27.64 3.20 8.93
C GLN A 49 26.86 4.17 8.05
N GLU A 50 27.56 5.04 7.30
CA GLU A 50 26.94 5.97 6.36
C GLU A 50 26.21 5.24 5.22
N ASP A 51 26.86 4.24 4.61
CA ASP A 51 26.25 3.46 3.54
C ASP A 51 25.05 2.64 4.03
N PHE A 52 25.07 2.19 5.29
CA PHE A 52 23.93 1.51 5.90
C PHE A 52 22.74 2.45 6.11
N ARG A 53 22.97 3.71 6.53
CA ARG A 53 21.91 4.72 6.64
C ARG A 53 21.24 4.95 5.30
N ASP A 54 22.04 5.17 4.26
CA ASP A 54 21.53 5.35 2.89
C ASP A 54 20.76 4.11 2.42
N PHE A 55 21.30 2.91 2.67
CA PHE A 55 20.64 1.65 2.35
C PHE A 55 19.27 1.52 3.00
N ILE A 56 19.14 1.76 4.31
CA ILE A 56 17.87 1.62 5.05
C ILE A 56 16.85 2.67 4.61
N VAL A 57 17.26 3.92 4.41
CA VAL A 57 16.37 4.98 3.91
C VAL A 57 15.84 4.63 2.52
N LYS A 58 16.70 4.14 1.62
CA LYS A 58 16.30 3.73 0.27
C LYS A 58 15.47 2.45 0.27
N LEU A 59 15.77 1.49 1.13
CA LEU A 59 14.98 0.27 1.30
C LEU A 59 13.56 0.59 1.79
N ALA A 60 13.42 1.52 2.74
CA ALA A 60 12.13 1.96 3.27
C ALA A 60 11.27 2.71 2.24
N ARG A 61 11.90 3.37 1.27
CA ARG A 61 11.25 4.13 0.18
C ARG A 61 11.17 3.32 -1.12
N LEU A 62 11.53 2.04 -1.09
CA LEU A 62 11.63 1.22 -2.29
C LEU A 62 10.24 0.91 -2.84
N THR A 63 10.05 1.21 -4.11
CA THR A 63 8.84 1.00 -4.91
C THR A 63 9.26 0.44 -6.27
N TYR A 64 8.30 -0.03 -7.09
CA TYR A 64 8.62 -0.37 -8.48
C TYR A 64 9.16 0.81 -9.29
N ASP A 65 8.84 2.05 -8.90
CA ASP A 65 9.25 3.26 -9.62
C ASP A 65 10.68 3.70 -9.34
N ASN A 66 11.32 3.20 -8.27
CA ASN A 66 12.67 3.61 -7.88
C ASN A 66 13.58 2.44 -7.46
N LEU A 67 13.30 1.19 -7.88
CA LEU A 67 14.14 0.02 -7.59
C LEU A 67 15.64 0.24 -7.88
N GLU A 68 15.95 1.03 -8.90
CA GLU A 68 17.31 1.35 -9.35
C GLU A 68 18.10 2.22 -8.37
N THR A 69 17.46 2.86 -7.39
CA THR A 69 18.15 3.76 -6.46
C THR A 69 18.82 3.00 -5.32
N LEU A 70 18.38 1.78 -5.01
CA LEU A 70 18.89 0.97 -3.92
C LEU A 70 20.33 0.53 -4.20
N PRO A 71 21.29 0.76 -3.28
CA PRO A 71 22.63 0.22 -3.41
C PRO A 71 22.60 -1.30 -3.28
N LEU A 72 23.21 -2.00 -4.25
CA LEU A 72 23.22 -3.46 -4.35
C LEU A 72 24.60 -4.06 -4.02
N ASN A 73 25.50 -3.28 -3.43
CA ASN A 73 26.87 -3.66 -3.10
C ASN A 73 26.96 -4.52 -1.84
N LYS A 74 26.21 -4.20 -0.79
CA LYS A 74 26.36 -4.80 0.54
C LYS A 74 25.01 -4.98 1.23
N SER A 75 24.79 -6.16 1.81
CA SER A 75 23.56 -6.49 2.55
C SER A 75 23.68 -6.27 4.06
N TYR A 76 24.87 -5.89 4.54
CA TYR A 76 25.19 -5.70 5.96
C TYR A 76 24.91 -6.92 6.85
N GLY A 77 24.90 -8.12 6.26
CA GLY A 77 24.55 -9.35 6.98
C GLY A 77 23.06 -9.50 7.30
N ILE A 78 22.20 -8.61 6.77
CA ILE A 78 20.76 -8.66 6.98
C ILE A 78 20.13 -9.59 5.94
N PRO A 79 19.51 -10.72 6.35
CA PRO A 79 18.81 -11.59 5.42
C PRO A 79 17.56 -10.91 4.87
N SER A 80 17.23 -11.14 3.61
CA SER A 80 16.08 -10.50 2.95
C SER A 80 14.74 -10.76 3.64
N THR A 81 14.60 -11.90 4.30
CA THR A 81 13.41 -12.24 5.10
C THR A 81 13.19 -11.34 6.31
N LYS A 82 14.21 -10.55 6.70
CA LYS A 82 14.18 -9.61 7.83
C LYS A 82 14.02 -8.15 7.41
N TYR A 83 13.99 -7.84 6.11
CA TYR A 83 13.85 -6.46 5.65
C TYR A 83 12.58 -5.79 6.20
N LEU A 84 11.42 -6.44 6.08
CA LEU A 84 10.17 -5.85 6.59
C LEU A 84 10.19 -5.67 8.12
N ASP A 85 10.63 -6.69 8.86
CA ASP A 85 10.75 -6.64 10.33
C ASP A 85 11.62 -5.43 10.76
N LEU A 86 12.78 -5.29 10.13
CA LEU A 86 13.73 -4.21 10.42
C LEU A 86 13.16 -2.83 10.07
N LEU A 87 12.48 -2.70 8.93
CA LEU A 87 11.83 -1.45 8.55
C LEU A 87 10.75 -1.04 9.55
N TYR A 88 10.01 -1.99 10.12
CA TYR A 88 9.02 -1.73 11.16
C TYR A 88 9.63 -1.36 12.51
N GLU A 89 10.78 -1.92 12.86
CA GLU A 89 11.54 -1.56 14.06
C GLU A 89 12.10 -0.14 13.97
N LEU A 90 12.73 0.18 12.84
CA LEU A 90 13.40 1.46 12.57
C LEU A 90 12.45 2.54 12.04
N LYS A 91 11.14 2.27 11.93
CA LYS A 91 10.19 3.24 11.36
C LYS A 91 10.11 4.51 12.21
N TRP A 92 9.90 5.62 11.50
CA TRP A 92 9.46 6.88 12.09
C TRP A 92 8.07 6.71 12.70
N ALA A 93 7.87 7.23 13.90
CA ALA A 93 6.57 7.23 14.57
C ALA A 93 5.65 8.27 13.92
N PHE A 94 4.90 7.83 12.91
CA PHE A 94 3.91 8.64 12.21
C PHE A 94 2.50 8.24 12.69
N GLU A 95 1.91 9.07 13.54
CA GLU A 95 0.62 8.82 14.18
C GLU A 95 -0.36 9.95 13.80
N PRO A 96 -0.88 9.95 12.56
CA PRO A 96 -1.87 10.93 12.16
C PRO A 96 -3.16 10.73 12.95
N GLU A 97 -3.84 11.84 13.22
CA GLU A 97 -5.15 11.83 13.87
C GLU A 97 -6.22 12.31 12.90
N ILE A 98 -7.44 11.79 13.04
CA ILE A 98 -8.59 12.20 12.23
C ILE A 98 -9.69 12.79 13.11
N SER A 99 -10.17 13.95 12.69
CA SER A 99 -11.41 14.56 13.13
C SER A 99 -12.39 14.58 11.97
N SER A 100 -13.67 14.36 12.23
CA SER A 100 -14.70 14.36 11.20
C SER A 100 -15.99 15.01 11.67
N GLY A 101 -16.62 15.79 10.80
CA GLY A 101 -17.98 16.28 11.01
C GLY A 101 -19.07 15.21 10.78
N ALA A 102 -18.68 13.97 10.45
CA ALA A 102 -19.61 12.87 10.19
C ALA A 102 -20.16 12.26 11.49
N ALA A 103 -21.39 11.72 11.43
CA ALA A 103 -22.03 11.05 12.56
C ALA A 103 -21.33 9.74 12.98
N VAL A 104 -20.62 9.09 12.04
CA VAL A 104 -19.89 7.84 12.27
C VAL A 104 -18.40 8.14 12.41
N LYS A 105 -17.76 7.54 13.42
CA LYS A 105 -16.33 7.69 13.67
C LYS A 105 -15.50 7.09 12.53
N MET A 106 -14.67 7.92 11.91
CA MET A 106 -13.65 7.43 10.97
C MET A 106 -12.44 6.86 11.72
N PHE A 107 -11.88 5.78 11.18
CA PHE A 107 -10.67 5.16 11.70
C PHE A 107 -9.53 5.27 10.70
N ILE A 108 -8.32 5.39 11.25
CA ILE A 108 -7.07 5.31 10.51
C ILE A 108 -6.42 3.97 10.83
N TYR A 109 -5.98 3.26 9.79
CA TYR A 109 -5.25 2.02 9.94
C TYR A 109 -3.93 2.08 9.21
N GLU A 110 -2.86 1.69 9.91
CA GLU A 110 -1.57 1.44 9.28
C GLU A 110 -1.67 0.24 8.34
N THR A 111 -1.12 0.37 7.14
CA THR A 111 -1.17 -0.64 6.08
C THR A 111 0.15 -0.67 5.32
N GLN A 112 0.61 -1.88 5.02
CA GLN A 112 1.73 -2.09 4.11
C GLN A 112 1.26 -1.98 2.66
N THR A 113 1.95 -1.15 1.88
CA THR A 113 1.63 -0.89 0.46
C THR A 113 2.87 -1.06 -0.42
N GLU A 114 2.69 -1.00 -1.74
CA GLU A 114 3.80 -0.92 -2.72
C GLU A 114 4.57 0.41 -2.65
N PHE A 115 4.12 1.35 -1.81
CA PHE A 115 4.76 2.64 -1.51
C PHE A 115 5.37 2.69 -0.10
N GLY A 116 5.51 1.54 0.58
CA GLY A 116 5.96 1.44 1.96
C GLY A 116 4.81 1.48 2.98
N ILE A 117 5.17 1.76 4.24
CA ILE A 117 4.23 1.82 5.38
C ILE A 117 3.42 3.12 5.29
N CYS A 118 2.11 3.00 5.16
CA CYS A 118 1.19 4.14 5.00
C CYS A 118 -0.03 4.00 5.91
N HIS A 119 -0.88 5.02 5.93
CA HIS A 119 -2.05 5.11 6.80
C HIS A 119 -3.31 5.34 5.96
N SER A 120 -4.23 4.39 5.98
CA SER A 120 -5.49 4.50 5.25
C SER A 120 -6.63 4.91 6.16
N VAL A 121 -7.42 5.86 5.70
CA VAL A 121 -8.63 6.36 6.36
C VAL A 121 -9.85 5.76 5.70
N ASN A 122 -10.84 5.35 6.51
CA ASN A 122 -12.12 4.82 6.01
C ASN A 122 -11.95 3.67 5.00
N SER A 123 -10.96 2.80 5.24
CA SER A 123 -10.66 1.66 4.38
C SER A 123 -11.12 0.36 5.03
N MET A 124 -11.87 -0.44 4.26
CA MET A 124 -12.32 -1.79 4.62
C MET A 124 -11.24 -2.85 4.37
N VAL A 125 -10.10 -2.46 3.79
CA VAL A 125 -9.08 -3.40 3.31
C VAL A 125 -7.73 -3.20 3.98
N ALA A 126 -7.43 -2.00 4.46
CA ALA A 126 -6.13 -1.61 5.00
C ALA A 126 -5.62 -2.54 6.13
N ARG A 127 -6.49 -2.92 7.06
CA ARG A 127 -6.08 -3.75 8.22
C ARG A 127 -5.58 -5.14 7.82
N TYR A 128 -6.06 -5.69 6.70
CA TYR A 128 -5.57 -6.98 6.18
C TYR A 128 -4.13 -6.91 5.66
N ASN A 129 -3.62 -5.70 5.40
CA ASN A 129 -2.24 -5.43 5.04
C ASN A 129 -1.42 -4.85 6.21
N SER A 130 -1.96 -4.84 7.42
CA SER A 130 -1.17 -4.43 8.59
C SER A 130 -0.09 -5.46 8.90
N PHE A 131 1.07 -4.99 9.36
CA PHE A 131 2.18 -5.85 9.74
C PHE A 131 1.82 -6.81 10.86
N GLU A 132 1.03 -6.36 11.84
CA GLU A 132 0.57 -7.22 12.94
C GLU A 132 -0.28 -8.38 12.43
N TYR A 133 -1.20 -8.11 11.49
CA TYR A 133 -2.01 -9.17 10.87
C TYR A 133 -1.16 -10.16 10.06
N TRP A 134 -0.14 -9.67 9.35
CA TRP A 134 0.78 -10.54 8.62
C TRP A 134 1.64 -11.39 9.56
N ARG A 135 2.15 -10.80 10.64
CA ARG A 135 3.06 -11.42 11.61
C ARG A 135 2.38 -12.48 12.47
N SER A 136 1.16 -12.22 12.93
CA SER A 136 0.33 -13.21 13.65
C SER A 136 -0.01 -14.41 12.76
N GLY A 137 0.06 -14.23 11.44
CA GLY A 137 -0.29 -15.27 10.48
C GLY A 137 -1.79 -15.51 10.42
N ASP A 138 -2.57 -14.52 10.82
CA ASP A 138 -4.03 -14.55 10.84
C ASP A 138 -4.61 -14.53 9.41
N TRP A 139 -5.76 -15.19 9.27
CA TRP A 139 -6.57 -15.28 8.05
C TRP A 139 -8.05 -15.05 8.34
N SER A 140 -8.39 -14.68 9.58
CA SER A 140 -9.73 -14.34 9.99
C SER A 140 -10.23 -13.14 9.19
N LEU A 141 -11.52 -13.16 8.86
CA LEU A 141 -12.19 -11.98 8.36
C LEU A 141 -12.26 -10.99 9.50
N MET A 142 -11.78 -9.77 9.25
CA MET A 142 -11.89 -8.70 10.21
C MET A 142 -13.28 -8.10 10.16
N ASP A 143 -13.84 -7.87 11.34
CA ASP A 143 -14.98 -6.99 11.46
C ASP A 143 -14.54 -5.56 11.16
N HIS A 144 -15.22 -4.96 10.20
CA HIS A 144 -15.07 -3.57 9.84
C HIS A 144 -16.38 -2.91 10.24
N GLY A 145 -16.31 -1.91 11.12
CA GLY A 145 -17.48 -1.14 11.49
C GLY A 145 -18.15 -0.50 10.26
N ASP A 146 -19.30 0.12 10.48
CA ASP A 146 -20.07 0.72 9.40
C ASP A 146 -19.22 1.71 8.60
N ARG A 147 -19.31 1.60 7.28
CA ARG A 147 -18.71 2.58 6.36
C ARG A 147 -19.33 3.93 6.64
N VAL A 148 -18.49 4.96 6.69
CA VAL A 148 -19.02 6.32 6.71
C VAL A 148 -19.70 6.57 5.37
N THR A 149 -21.02 6.75 5.40
CA THR A 149 -21.82 7.13 4.24
C THR A 149 -22.37 8.54 4.44
N VAL A 150 -22.50 9.25 3.34
CA VAL A 150 -22.98 10.62 3.26
C VAL A 150 -24.26 10.65 2.45
N HIS A 151 -25.31 11.23 3.02
CA HIS A 151 -26.51 11.57 2.27
C HIS A 151 -26.32 12.95 1.60
N PRO A 152 -26.77 13.15 0.35
CA PRO A 152 -26.69 14.45 -0.35
C PRO A 152 -27.36 15.63 0.37
N LEU A 153 -28.17 15.36 1.40
CA LEU A 153 -28.86 16.37 2.21
C LEU A 153 -28.19 16.62 3.58
N ASP A 154 -27.10 15.92 3.91
CA ASP A 154 -26.43 16.05 5.22
C ASP A 154 -25.64 17.36 5.38
N GLY A 155 -25.57 18.20 4.33
CA GLY A 155 -24.77 19.43 4.33
C GLY A 155 -23.30 19.16 4.04
N GLU A 156 -22.41 20.03 4.52
CA GLU A 156 -20.96 19.89 4.34
C GLU A 156 -20.39 18.84 5.31
N ILE A 157 -20.02 17.67 4.79
CA ILE A 157 -19.27 16.67 5.53
C ILE A 157 -17.79 16.81 5.21
N TYR A 158 -16.97 16.94 6.25
CA TYR A 158 -15.53 17.04 6.15
C TYR A 158 -14.82 16.00 7.02
N ALA A 159 -13.62 15.66 6.58
CA ALA A 159 -12.64 14.92 7.36
C ALA A 159 -11.36 15.76 7.42
N GLN A 160 -10.85 15.98 8.61
CA GLN A 160 -9.60 16.68 8.85
C GLN A 160 -8.59 15.70 9.41
N ILE A 161 -7.46 15.56 8.71
CA ILE A 161 -6.33 14.78 9.20
C ILE A 161 -5.30 15.76 9.73
N ILE A 162 -4.89 15.56 10.97
CA ILE A 162 -3.91 16.40 11.67
C ILE A 162 -2.70 15.56 12.06
N ASN A 163 -1.70 16.23 12.66
CA ASN A 163 -0.42 15.62 13.05
C ASN A 163 0.40 15.07 11.87
N LEU A 164 0.31 15.75 10.71
CA LEU A 164 1.11 15.45 9.51
C LEU A 164 2.44 16.22 9.58
N SER A 165 3.35 15.77 10.43
CA SER A 165 4.61 16.47 10.78
C SER A 165 5.71 16.41 9.71
N THR A 166 5.43 15.87 8.52
CA THR A 166 6.40 15.73 7.43
C THR A 166 5.66 15.83 6.11
N ALA A 167 6.34 16.19 5.01
CA ALA A 167 5.78 16.06 3.66
C ALA A 167 5.20 14.65 3.42
N TYR A 168 4.13 14.55 2.64
CA TYR A 168 3.38 13.31 2.47
C TYR A 168 2.75 13.19 1.09
N ASP A 169 2.49 11.95 0.68
CA ASP A 169 1.70 11.62 -0.51
C ASP A 169 0.32 11.13 -0.10
N VAL A 170 -0.71 11.55 -0.83
CA VAL A 170 -2.10 11.10 -0.68
C VAL A 170 -2.57 10.39 -1.94
N TYR A 171 -3.28 9.28 -1.73
CA TYR A 171 -3.95 8.51 -2.76
C TYR A 171 -5.43 8.39 -2.41
N PHE A 172 -6.31 8.93 -3.25
CA PHE A 172 -7.75 8.77 -3.09
C PHE A 172 -8.23 7.49 -3.78
N HIS A 173 -9.07 6.73 -3.09
CA HIS A 173 -9.62 5.47 -3.60
C HIS A 173 -10.95 5.12 -2.93
N GLY A 174 -11.64 4.11 -3.47
CA GLY A 174 -12.81 3.56 -2.80
C GLY A 174 -12.43 2.86 -1.50
N ALA A 175 -13.35 2.80 -0.54
CA ALA A 175 -13.11 2.15 0.75
C ALA A 175 -12.89 0.62 0.64
N GLY A 176 -13.30 -0.02 -0.45
CA GLY A 176 -13.00 -1.43 -0.74
C GLY A 176 -11.68 -1.65 -1.51
N ASP A 177 -10.83 -0.62 -1.61
CA ASP A 177 -9.65 -0.63 -2.47
C ASP A 177 -8.41 -0.10 -1.75
N VAL A 178 -7.23 -0.30 -2.36
CA VAL A 178 -5.92 0.14 -1.88
C VAL A 178 -5.30 1.18 -2.81
N PRO A 179 -4.30 1.96 -2.33
CA PRO A 179 -3.49 2.77 -3.23
C PRO A 179 -2.76 1.87 -4.23
N SER A 180 -2.65 2.33 -5.47
CA SER A 180 -2.01 1.60 -6.57
C SER A 180 -1.05 2.52 -7.29
N ILE A 181 0.07 1.96 -7.75
CA ILE A 181 1.08 2.63 -8.61
C ILE A 181 0.48 3.19 -9.91
N SER A 182 -0.68 2.67 -10.33
CA SER A 182 -1.38 3.11 -11.54
C SER A 182 -2.36 4.26 -11.32
N LYS A 183 -2.58 4.69 -10.08
CA LYS A 183 -3.53 5.75 -9.73
C LYS A 183 -2.82 7.08 -9.48
N GLN A 184 -3.58 8.17 -9.57
CA GLN A 184 -3.08 9.50 -9.33
C GLN A 184 -2.54 9.62 -7.89
N ARG A 185 -1.34 10.19 -7.79
CA ARG A 185 -0.67 10.58 -6.54
C ARG A 185 -0.76 12.10 -6.39
N TYR A 186 -1.02 12.55 -5.17
CA TYR A 186 -0.97 13.96 -4.79
C TYR A 186 0.10 14.13 -3.72
N THR A 187 1.05 15.05 -3.92
CA THR A 187 2.15 15.28 -2.98
C THR A 187 1.96 16.63 -2.33
N PHE A 188 2.06 16.67 -1.00
CA PHE A 188 1.89 17.85 -0.18
C PHE A 188 3.17 18.11 0.63
N PRO A 189 3.68 19.35 0.64
CA PRO A 189 4.83 19.71 1.47
C PRO A 189 4.44 19.74 2.95
N GLU A 190 5.44 19.77 3.81
CA GLU A 190 5.25 20.07 5.23
C GLU A 190 4.69 21.50 5.37
N SER A 191 3.89 21.76 6.41
CA SER A 191 3.34 23.07 6.83
C SER A 191 2.18 23.68 6.02
N ASP A 192 1.74 23.08 4.91
CA ASP A 192 0.57 23.57 4.16
C ASP A 192 -0.75 23.02 4.73
N TYR A 193 -1.67 23.94 5.10
CA TYR A 193 -3.08 23.57 5.31
C TYR A 193 -3.74 23.40 3.94
N THR A 194 -4.00 22.14 3.58
CA THR A 194 -4.57 21.80 2.26
C THR A 194 -6.02 21.36 2.40
N THR A 195 -6.91 22.04 1.66
CA THR A 195 -8.29 21.60 1.45
C THR A 195 -8.41 20.93 0.08
N VAL A 196 -9.06 19.76 0.03
CA VAL A 196 -9.32 19.03 -1.22
C VAL A 196 -10.82 18.82 -1.38
N GLU A 197 -11.36 19.27 -2.51
CA GLU A 197 -12.74 18.97 -2.91
C GLU A 197 -12.76 17.73 -3.81
N LEU A 198 -13.64 16.79 -3.50
CA LEU A 198 -13.74 15.51 -4.20
C LEU A 198 -15.14 15.31 -4.75
N PHE A 199 -15.21 14.88 -6.01
CA PHE A 199 -16.44 14.38 -6.61
C PHE A 199 -16.44 12.85 -6.55
N ALA A 200 -17.31 12.28 -5.72
CA ALA A 200 -17.43 10.83 -5.58
C ALA A 200 -18.50 10.27 -6.52
N LEU A 201 -18.13 9.22 -7.26
CA LEU A 201 -19.04 8.39 -8.04
C LEU A 201 -18.98 6.97 -7.49
N GLU A 202 -20.12 6.43 -7.08
CA GLU A 202 -20.21 5.06 -6.57
C GLU A 202 -21.06 4.20 -7.50
N ILE A 203 -20.56 2.99 -7.78
CA ILE A 203 -21.26 1.97 -8.54
C ILE A 203 -21.46 0.80 -7.59
N PHE A 204 -22.72 0.49 -7.28
CA PHE A 204 -23.06 -0.69 -6.50
C PHE A 204 -23.73 -1.74 -7.40
N THR A 205 -23.62 -2.99 -6.99
CA THR A 205 -24.29 -4.12 -7.65
C THR A 205 -25.16 -4.79 -6.61
N ASN A 206 -26.44 -5.01 -6.92
CA ASN A 206 -27.35 -5.72 -6.03
C ASN A 206 -26.85 -7.14 -5.75
N GLU A 207 -26.97 -7.62 -4.52
CA GLU A 207 -26.58 -8.98 -4.10
C GLU A 207 -27.33 -10.08 -4.88
N GLU A 208 -28.56 -9.81 -5.32
CA GLU A 208 -29.35 -10.73 -6.16
C GLU A 208 -28.82 -10.83 -7.60
N ALA A 209 -27.80 -10.05 -7.96
CA ALA A 209 -27.22 -10.11 -9.30
C ALA A 209 -26.53 -11.47 -9.53
N ARG A 210 -26.76 -12.02 -10.73
CA ARG A 210 -26.37 -13.39 -11.15
C ARG A 210 -24.88 -13.72 -10.90
N ALA A 211 -24.53 -15.01 -10.92
CA ALA A 211 -23.17 -15.52 -10.65
C ALA A 211 -22.02 -14.71 -11.29
N THR A 212 -20.87 -14.66 -10.61
CA THR A 212 -19.65 -13.89 -10.93
C THR A 212 -19.27 -13.89 -12.42
N LYS A 213 -19.31 -15.07 -13.06
CA LYS A 213 -18.97 -15.26 -14.49
C LYS A 213 -19.84 -14.43 -15.45
N GLN A 214 -21.07 -14.11 -15.06
CA GLN A 214 -21.99 -13.30 -15.86
C GLN A 214 -21.84 -11.80 -15.55
N ARG A 215 -21.47 -11.43 -14.31
CA ARG A 215 -21.27 -10.04 -13.87
C ARG A 215 -19.93 -9.44 -14.30
N ARG A 216 -18.90 -10.25 -14.51
CA ARG A 216 -17.52 -9.79 -14.79
C ARG A 216 -16.94 -8.86 -13.71
N CYS A 217 -17.50 -8.87 -12.51
CA CYS A 217 -16.98 -8.24 -11.30
C CYS A 217 -17.09 -9.21 -10.12
N ARG A 218 -16.33 -8.96 -9.05
CA ARG A 218 -16.30 -9.78 -7.83
C ARG A 218 -16.67 -8.93 -6.61
N PHE A 219 -17.43 -9.50 -5.70
CA PHE A 219 -17.67 -8.95 -4.36
C PHE A 219 -16.49 -9.26 -3.43
N ASN A 220 -16.39 -8.55 -2.31
CA ASN A 220 -15.29 -8.71 -1.35
C ASN A 220 -15.17 -10.14 -0.80
N TYR A 221 -16.26 -10.89 -0.71
CA TYR A 221 -16.26 -12.27 -0.23
C TYR A 221 -15.91 -13.30 -1.33
N GLU A 222 -15.89 -12.91 -2.61
CA GLU A 222 -15.54 -13.78 -3.75
C GLU A 222 -14.00 -13.88 -3.92
N ALA A 223 -13.35 -14.31 -2.84
CA ALA A 223 -11.91 -14.26 -2.62
C ALA A 223 -11.20 -15.62 -2.75
N GLU A 224 -11.85 -16.62 -3.36
CA GLU A 224 -11.34 -17.99 -3.42
C GLU A 224 -9.99 -18.11 -4.12
N GLU A 225 -9.74 -17.22 -5.10
CA GLU A 225 -8.50 -17.14 -5.87
C GLU A 225 -7.42 -16.27 -5.20
N MET A 226 -7.77 -15.51 -4.16
CA MET A 226 -6.81 -14.68 -3.44
C MET A 226 -5.92 -15.55 -2.58
N MET A 227 -4.61 -15.39 -2.74
CA MET A 227 -3.60 -16.22 -2.07
C MET A 227 -2.89 -15.52 -0.92
N THR A 228 -2.96 -14.20 -0.83
CA THR A 228 -2.26 -13.35 0.15
C THR A 228 -3.18 -12.74 1.20
N VAL A 229 -4.47 -12.64 0.93
CA VAL A 229 -5.48 -11.97 1.75
C VAL A 229 -6.81 -12.74 1.69
N PRO A 230 -7.62 -12.81 2.77
CA PRO A 230 -8.87 -13.60 2.75
C PRO A 230 -10.07 -12.88 2.09
N ILE A 231 -9.86 -11.68 1.53
CA ILE A 231 -10.91 -10.89 0.86
C ILE A 231 -10.48 -10.51 -0.55
N TYR A 232 -11.47 -10.32 -1.42
CA TYR A 232 -11.25 -9.73 -2.73
C TYR A 232 -11.26 -8.20 -2.62
N SER A 233 -10.31 -7.59 -3.30
CA SER A 233 -10.29 -6.17 -3.63
C SER A 233 -9.54 -6.04 -4.95
N PHE A 234 -9.99 -5.14 -5.82
CA PHE A 234 -9.38 -4.98 -7.14
C PHE A 234 -7.91 -4.60 -7.03
N GLY A 235 -7.55 -3.61 -6.22
CA GLY A 235 -6.16 -3.21 -6.01
C GLY A 235 -5.31 -4.30 -5.38
N LEU A 236 -5.83 -5.03 -4.38
CA LEU A 236 -5.12 -6.16 -3.78
C LEU A 236 -4.84 -7.27 -4.79
N CYS A 237 -5.80 -7.56 -5.68
CA CYS A 237 -5.62 -8.53 -6.75
C CYS A 237 -4.53 -8.09 -7.73
N LEU A 238 -4.48 -6.81 -8.11
CA LEU A 238 -3.40 -6.29 -8.96
C LEU A 238 -2.03 -6.37 -8.26
N SER A 239 -1.96 -6.04 -6.98
CA SER A 239 -0.74 -6.18 -6.16
C SER A 239 -0.30 -7.64 -6.04
N GLU A 240 -1.23 -8.57 -5.84
CA GLU A 240 -0.94 -10.01 -5.85
C GLU A 240 -0.44 -10.49 -7.23
N CYS A 241 -1.02 -9.99 -8.33
CA CYS A 241 -0.54 -10.27 -9.68
C CYS A 241 0.90 -9.79 -9.90
N ARG A 242 1.26 -8.57 -9.46
CA ARG A 242 2.63 -8.05 -9.57
C ARG A 242 3.61 -8.81 -8.68
N MET A 243 3.18 -9.20 -7.48
CA MET A 243 3.94 -10.08 -6.59
C MET A 243 4.24 -11.42 -7.25
N PHE A 244 3.25 -12.11 -7.82
CA PHE A 244 3.45 -13.40 -8.48
C PHE A 244 4.24 -13.28 -9.78
N PHE A 245 4.13 -12.16 -10.49
CA PHE A 245 4.99 -11.87 -11.63
C PHE A 245 6.47 -11.76 -11.19
N ALA A 246 6.77 -11.01 -10.12
CA ALA A 246 8.11 -10.93 -9.55
C ALA A 246 8.63 -12.32 -9.14
N LEU A 247 7.79 -13.13 -8.47
CA LEU A 247 8.13 -14.51 -8.10
C LEU A 247 8.46 -15.37 -9.33
N ARG A 248 7.68 -15.27 -10.40
CA ARG A 248 7.86 -16.08 -11.60
C ARG A 248 9.14 -15.72 -12.35
N VAL A 249 9.49 -14.44 -12.45
CA VAL A 249 10.61 -13.99 -13.28
C VAL A 249 11.92 -13.92 -12.48
N CYS A 250 11.88 -13.48 -11.22
CA CYS A 250 13.06 -13.32 -10.38
C CYS A 250 13.19 -14.37 -9.26
N GLY A 251 12.22 -15.27 -9.11
CA GLY A 251 12.25 -16.31 -8.09
C GLY A 251 11.99 -15.82 -6.67
N CYS A 252 11.59 -14.55 -6.48
CA CYS A 252 11.37 -13.92 -5.18
C CYS A 252 10.26 -12.87 -5.21
N VAL A 253 9.74 -12.51 -4.03
CA VAL A 253 8.78 -11.41 -3.85
C VAL A 253 9.42 -10.22 -3.13
N PRO A 254 9.13 -8.97 -3.54
CA PRO A 254 9.56 -7.78 -2.79
C PRO A 254 9.14 -7.81 -1.31
N HIS A 255 9.93 -7.17 -0.45
CA HIS A 255 9.73 -7.19 1.00
C HIS A 255 8.42 -6.55 1.47
N PHE A 256 7.85 -5.65 0.66
CA PHE A 256 6.59 -4.97 0.96
C PHE A 256 5.34 -5.82 0.65
N TYR A 257 5.50 -7.09 0.29
CA TYR A 257 4.38 -8.04 0.15
C TYR A 257 4.34 -9.08 1.25
N ARG A 258 3.14 -9.57 1.55
CA ARG A 258 2.94 -10.75 2.39
C ARG A 258 3.56 -11.98 1.73
N ASN A 259 4.62 -12.53 2.32
CA ASN A 259 5.31 -13.70 1.79
C ASN A 259 4.70 -15.04 2.24
N ARG A 260 3.71 -15.04 3.13
CA ARG A 260 3.00 -16.25 3.57
C ARG A 260 1.67 -16.37 2.84
N LEU A 261 1.52 -17.44 2.07
CA LEU A 261 0.29 -17.73 1.33
C LEU A 261 -0.76 -18.42 2.19
N ARG A 262 -2.01 -18.42 1.71
CA ARG A 262 -3.18 -19.05 2.35
C ARG A 262 -2.98 -20.54 2.64
N ASN A 263 -2.27 -21.25 1.76
CA ASN A 263 -1.94 -22.66 1.93
C ASN A 263 -0.73 -22.91 2.86
N GLY A 264 -0.23 -21.88 3.54
CA GLY A 264 0.91 -21.96 4.45
C GLY A 264 2.28 -21.86 3.79
N ARG A 265 2.37 -21.91 2.46
CA ARG A 265 3.65 -21.78 1.73
C ARG A 265 4.28 -20.42 1.99
N ARG A 266 5.56 -20.41 2.38
CA ARG A 266 6.37 -19.18 2.48
C ARG A 266 7.13 -18.97 1.18
N LEU A 267 7.00 -17.77 0.62
CA LEU A 267 7.70 -17.33 -0.57
C LEU A 267 9.04 -16.69 -0.18
N PRO A 268 10.10 -16.91 -0.98
CA PRO A 268 11.39 -16.24 -0.77
C PRO A 268 11.26 -14.73 -0.98
N VAL A 269 11.84 -13.95 -0.07
CA VAL A 269 11.87 -12.48 -0.16
C VAL A 269 13.08 -12.04 -0.97
N CYS A 270 12.91 -11.08 -1.87
CA CYS A 270 14.00 -10.57 -2.70
C CYS A 270 15.09 -9.90 -1.86
N GLY A 271 16.29 -10.50 -1.86
CA GLY A 271 17.53 -9.82 -1.47
C GLY A 271 18.07 -8.96 -2.61
N LEU A 272 19.34 -8.53 -2.49
CA LEU A 272 19.98 -7.64 -3.46
C LEU A 272 19.97 -8.20 -4.90
N GLU A 273 20.24 -9.49 -5.07
CA GLU A 273 20.20 -10.15 -6.39
C GLU A 273 18.80 -10.14 -7.00
N GLY A 274 17.78 -10.43 -6.18
CA GLY A 274 16.38 -10.42 -6.60
C GLY A 274 15.91 -9.02 -6.98
N ILE A 275 16.29 -8.01 -6.20
CA ILE A 275 16.02 -6.60 -6.51
C ILE A 275 16.74 -6.20 -7.80
N GLY A 276 18.00 -6.59 -7.97
CA GLY A 276 18.76 -6.38 -9.21
C GLY A 276 18.11 -7.03 -10.44
N CYS A 277 17.49 -8.20 -10.29
CA CYS A 277 16.68 -8.82 -11.34
C CYS A 277 15.46 -7.95 -11.71
N LEU A 278 14.72 -7.44 -10.71
CA LEU A 278 13.57 -6.56 -10.95
C LEU A 278 13.96 -5.26 -11.66
N VAL A 279 15.10 -4.66 -11.29
CA VAL A 279 15.66 -3.48 -11.99
C VAL A 279 15.89 -3.77 -13.47
N LYS A 280 16.45 -4.95 -13.79
CA LYS A 280 16.65 -5.34 -15.19
C LYS A 280 15.31 -5.42 -15.91
N ILE A 281 14.32 -6.15 -15.38
CA ILE A 281 12.99 -6.32 -16.02
C ILE A 281 12.32 -4.97 -16.30
N LYS A 282 12.39 -4.03 -15.35
CA LYS A 282 11.85 -2.68 -15.53
C LYS A 282 12.50 -1.96 -16.71
N ARG A 283 13.82 -2.02 -16.83
CA ARG A 283 14.56 -1.43 -17.96
C ARG A 283 14.14 -2.08 -19.29
N TRP A 284 14.07 -3.41 -19.36
CA TRP A 284 13.61 -4.14 -20.55
C TRP A 284 12.17 -3.76 -20.96
N SER A 285 11.28 -3.59 -19.98
CA SER A 285 9.88 -3.22 -20.23
C SER A 285 9.76 -1.80 -20.80
N LYS A 286 10.56 -0.85 -20.29
CA LYS A 286 10.62 0.52 -20.84
C LYS A 286 11.10 0.52 -22.29
N VAL A 287 12.20 -0.18 -22.57
CA VAL A 287 12.75 -0.29 -23.93
C VAL A 287 11.74 -0.92 -24.90
N LYS A 288 11.02 -1.96 -24.47
CA LYS A 288 9.99 -2.58 -25.31
C LYS A 288 8.86 -1.62 -25.67
N VAL A 289 8.37 -0.82 -24.71
CA VAL A 289 7.33 0.19 -24.98
C VAL A 289 7.84 1.27 -25.94
N GLU A 290 9.08 1.71 -25.80
CA GLU A 290 9.70 2.68 -26.72
C GLU A 290 9.80 2.12 -28.16
N ILE A 291 10.24 0.86 -28.31
CA ILE A 291 10.30 0.20 -29.61
C ILE A 291 8.90 0.02 -30.21
N ASP A 292 7.93 -0.46 -29.41
CA ASP A 292 6.55 -0.65 -29.86
C ASP A 292 5.90 0.68 -30.28
N ASN A 293 6.27 1.81 -29.66
CA ASN A 293 5.81 3.14 -30.06
C ASN A 293 6.50 3.65 -31.34
N LEU A 294 7.78 3.35 -31.53
CA LEU A 294 8.52 3.68 -32.76
C LEU A 294 8.03 2.88 -33.97
N LEU A 295 7.60 1.64 -33.78
CA LEU A 295 7.04 0.78 -34.84
C LEU A 295 5.58 1.09 -35.20
N ARG A 296 4.90 1.94 -34.41
CA ARG A 296 3.52 2.38 -34.65
C ARG A 296 3.42 3.75 -35.33
N ASN A 297 4.54 4.44 -35.53
CA ASN A 297 4.68 5.66 -36.31
C ASN A 297 5.37 5.37 -37.64
#